data_AF-A0A950AFR8-F1
#
_entry.id   AF-A0A950AFR8-F1
#
_cell.length_a   1.000
_cell.length_b   1.000
_cell.length_c   1.000
_cell.angle_alpha   90.00
_cell.angle_beta   90.00
_cell.angle_gamma   90.00
#
_symmetry.space_group_name_H-M   'P 1'
#
loop_
_entity.id
_entity.type
_entity.pdbx_description
1 polymer ?
#
loop_
_entity_poly.entity_id
_entity_poly.type
_entity_poly.pdbx_seq_one_letter_code
_entity_poly.pdbx_strand_id
1 'polypeptide(L)' 'MQENFTVINHLAGTVHINRVTGALSWDRDKLDPVLRRYVKKYLLDEGFIEYALGILDPQIDEETVMMLKTLMS' A
#
# COMPACT_ATOMS: atom_id res chain seq x y z
N MET A 1 3.78 -5.80 -18.34
CA MET A 1 3.53 -4.84 -17.24
C MET A 1 3.15 -5.66 -16.03
N GLN A 2 3.75 -5.42 -14.86
CA GLN A 2 3.27 -6.05 -13.62
C GLN A 2 1.88 -5.49 -13.32
N GLU A 3 0.85 -6.34 -13.41
CA GLU A 3 -0.55 -5.93 -13.24
C GLU A 3 -0.87 -5.50 -11.80
N ASN A 4 -0.06 -5.94 -10.83
CA ASN A 4 -0.30 -5.72 -9.41
C ASN A 4 0.85 -4.96 -8.74
N PHE A 5 0.50 -4.14 -7.75
CA PHE A 5 1.37 -3.57 -6.74
C PHE A 5 1.26 -4.40 -5.46
N THR A 6 2.37 -4.64 -4.78
CA THR A 6 2.42 -5.60 -3.66
C THR A 6 2.79 -4.91 -2.36
N VAL A 7 2.02 -5.18 -1.31
CA VAL A 7 2.27 -4.69 0.05
C VAL A 7 2.40 -5.87 1.00
N ILE A 8 3.47 -5.89 1.80
CA ILE A 8 3.67 -6.91 2.84
C ILE A 8 3.11 -6.37 4.15
N ASN A 9 2.16 -7.08 4.74
CA ASN A 9 1.55 -6.74 6.01
C ASN A 9 1.70 -7.89 7.01
N HIS A 10 2.12 -7.59 8.24
CA HIS A 10 2.39 -8.61 9.25
C HIS A 10 1.14 -9.39 9.73
N LEU A 11 -0.06 -8.83 9.58
CA LEU A 11 -1.33 -9.48 9.95
C LEU A 11 -1.93 -10.30 8.80
N ALA A 12 -1.83 -9.77 7.58
CA ALA A 12 -2.50 -10.34 6.41
C ALA A 12 -1.58 -11.08 5.43
N GLY A 13 -0.26 -11.04 5.65
CA GLY A 13 0.72 -11.53 4.70
C GLY A 13 0.85 -10.58 3.50
N THR A 14 0.99 -11.14 2.31
CA THR A 14 1.11 -10.37 1.08
C THR A 14 -0.26 -9.95 0.55
N VAL A 15 -0.40 -8.67 0.28
CA VAL A 15 -1.56 -8.07 -0.39
C VAL A 15 -1.16 -7.63 -1.78
N HIS A 16 -1.97 -7.98 -2.77
CA HIS A 16 -1.81 -7.52 -4.14
C HIS A 16 -2.92 -6.52 -4.46
N ILE A 17 -2.53 -5.37 -4.98
CA ILE A 17 -3.41 -4.30 -5.42
C ILE A 17 -3.31 -4.22 -6.93
N ASN A 18 -4.41 -4.47 -7.64
CA ASN A 18 -4.43 -4.34 -9.08
C ASN A 18 -4.24 -2.87 -9.48
N ARG A 19 -3.26 -2.58 -10.33
CA ARG A 19 -2.86 -1.20 -10.69
C ARG A 19 -3.86 -0.48 -11.60
N VAL A 20 -4.83 -1.19 -12.16
CA VAL A 20 -5.87 -0.61 -13.03
C VAL A 20 -7.17 -0.38 -12.28
N THR A 21 -7.53 -1.30 -11.40
CA THR A 21 -8.85 -1.33 -10.74
C THR A 21 -8.80 -1.04 -9.25
N GLY A 22 -7.63 -1.11 -8.61
CA GLY A 22 -7.47 -1.02 -7.16
C GLY A 22 -7.97 -2.27 -6.42
N ALA A 23 -8.36 -3.33 -7.14
CA ALA A 23 -8.87 -4.54 -6.54
C ALA A 23 -7.81 -5.24 -5.67
N LEU A 24 -8.23 -5.70 -4.48
CA LEU A 24 -7.35 -6.31 -3.49
C LEU A 24 -7.48 -7.83 -3.46
N SER A 25 -6.39 -8.55 -3.74
CA SER A 25 -6.24 -9.99 -3.50
C SER A 25 -5.18 -10.28 -2.44
N TRP A 26 -5.28 -11.45 -1.83
CA TRP A 26 -4.48 -11.83 -0.65
C TRP A 26 -3.94 -13.22 -0.90
N ASP A 27 -2.67 -13.47 -0.57
CA ASP A 27 -2.10 -14.83 -0.68
C ASP A 27 -2.71 -15.78 0.37
N ARG A 28 -3.34 -15.23 1.41
CA ARG A 28 -3.95 -16.00 2.49
C ARG A 28 -5.44 -16.24 2.21
N ASP A 29 -5.79 -17.46 1.82
CA ASP A 29 -7.16 -17.87 1.45
C ASP A 29 -8.22 -17.66 2.54
N LYS A 30 -7.82 -17.76 3.82
CA LYS A 30 -8.72 -17.64 4.98
C LYS A 30 -8.27 -16.56 5.96
N LEU A 31 -8.16 -15.33 5.48
CA LEU A 31 -7.95 -14.18 6.35
C LEU A 31 -9.23 -13.89 7.14
N ASP A 32 -9.09 -13.70 8.45
CA ASP A 32 -10.20 -13.29 9.33
C ASP A 32 -10.90 -12.03 8.77
N PRO A 33 -12.25 -11.96 8.74
CA PRO A 33 -12.97 -10.83 8.17
C PRO A 33 -12.66 -9.48 8.85
N VAL A 34 -12.40 -9.47 10.15
CA VAL A 34 -12.06 -8.27 10.92
C VAL A 34 -10.66 -7.81 10.53
N LEU A 35 -9.69 -8.72 10.47
CA LEU A 35 -8.34 -8.40 10.00
C LEU A 35 -8.36 -7.89 8.56
N ARG A 36 -9.15 -8.51 7.69
CA ARG A 36 -9.31 -8.06 6.31
C ARG A 36 -9.85 -6.64 6.23
N ARG A 37 -10.83 -6.28 7.06
CA ARG A 37 -11.37 -4.91 7.12
C ARG A 37 -10.33 -3.93 7.66
N TYR A 38 -9.58 -4.31 8.68
CA TYR A 38 -8.52 -3.49 9.24
C TYR A 38 -7.43 -3.18 8.21
N VAL A 39 -6.90 -4.22 7.53
CA VAL A 39 -5.82 -4.01 6.55
C VAL A 39 -6.32 -3.23 5.34
N LYS A 40 -7.57 -3.43 4.89
CA LYS A 40 -8.17 -2.58 3.86
C LYS A 40 -8.17 -1.10 4.23
N LYS A 41 -8.55 -0.79 5.47
CA LYS A 41 -8.55 0.59 5.98
C LYS A 41 -7.13 1.15 6.01
N TYR A 42 -6.18 0.40 6.56
CA TYR A 42 -4.76 0.77 6.58
C TYR A 42 -4.21 1.07 5.18
N LEU A 43 -4.50 0.22 4.18
CA LEU A 43 -4.01 0.42 2.82
C LEU A 43 -4.55 1.69 2.15
N LEU A 44 -5.77 2.09 2.51
CA LEU A 44 -6.38 3.33 2.05
C LEU A 44 -5.78 4.54 2.79
N ASP A 45 -5.73 4.48 4.13
CA ASP A 45 -5.27 5.60 4.96
C ASP A 45 -3.80 5.96 4.67
N GLU A 46 -2.96 4.97 4.38
CA GLU A 46 -1.54 5.17 4.01
C GLU A 46 -1.33 5.46 2.50
N GLY A 47 -2.40 5.54 1.71
CA GLY A 47 -2.32 5.91 0.29
C GLY A 47 -1.79 4.82 -0.65
N PHE A 48 -1.69 3.56 -0.22
CA PHE A 48 -1.16 2.48 -1.06
C PHE A 48 -2.04 2.18 -2.28
N ILE A 49 -3.36 2.37 -2.17
CA ILE A 49 -4.31 2.12 -3.27
C ILE A 49 -4.17 3.20 -4.34
N GLU A 50 -4.15 4.46 -3.92
CA GLU A 50 -3.97 5.65 -4.75
C GLU A 50 -2.60 5.60 -5.44
N TYR A 51 -1.58 5.15 -4.71
CA TYR A 51 -0.25 4.90 -5.26
C TYR A 51 -0.27 3.82 -6.35
N ALA A 52 -0.92 2.67 -6.09
CA ALA A 52 -1.02 1.58 -7.05
C ALA A 52 -1.76 2.00 -8.34
N LEU A 53 -2.74 2.90 -8.22
CA LEU A 53 -3.51 3.46 -9.33
C LEU A 53 -2.79 4.60 -10.06
N GLY A 54 -1.62 5.04 -9.57
CA GLY A 54 -0.90 6.20 -10.12
C GLY A 54 -1.59 7.54 -9.87
N ILE A 55 -2.48 7.62 -8.87
CA ILE A 55 -3.15 8.85 -8.42
C ILE A 55 -2.21 9.65 -7.51
N LEU A 56 -1.47 8.94 -6.64
CA LEU A 56 -0.36 9.51 -5.89
C LEU A 56 0.94 9.30 -6.68
N ASP A 57 1.64 10.39 -6.98
CA ASP A 57 2.98 10.32 -7.58
C ASP A 57 3.99 9.91 -6.48
N PRO A 58 4.79 8.84 -6.65
CA PRO A 58 5.84 8.43 -5.70
C PRO A 58 6.93 9.46 -5.48
N GLN A 59 7.01 10.52 -6.28
CA GLN A 59 7.96 11.58 -6.05
C GLN A 59 7.58 12.32 -4.76
N ILE A 60 7.98 11.73 -3.63
CA ILE A 60 8.34 12.48 -2.45
C ILE A 60 9.25 13.58 -2.98
N ASP A 61 8.78 14.81 -2.90
CA ASP A 61 9.56 15.93 -3.39
C ASP A 61 10.92 15.92 -2.68
N GLU A 62 11.98 16.40 -3.35
CA GLU A 62 13.33 16.41 -2.78
C GLU A 62 13.40 17.16 -1.43
N GLU A 63 12.50 18.11 -1.19
CA GLU A 63 12.38 18.87 0.05
C GLU A 63 11.91 17.98 1.21
N THR A 64 10.89 17.16 0.98
CA THR A 64 10.37 16.17 1.94
C THR A 64 11.42 15.08 2.22
N VAL A 65 12.17 14.64 1.21
CA VAL A 65 13.31 13.72 1.40
C VAL A 65 14.42 14.37 2.23
N MET A 66 14.76 15.63 1.97
CA MET A 66 15.74 16.36 2.77
C MET A 66 15.30 16.56 4.21
N MET A 67 14.05 16.95 4.42
CA MET A 67 13.49 17.18 5.76
C MET A 67 13.53 15.91 6.62
N LEU A 68 13.15 14.75 6.05
CA LEU A 68 13.24 13.46 6.74
C LEU A 68 14.68 13.08 7.10
N LYS A 69 15.64 13.33 6.20
CA LYS A 69 17.07 13.11 6.48
C LYS A 69 17.58 13.97 7.63
N THR A 70 17.15 15.23 7.72
CA THR A 70 17.54 16.14 8.82
C THR A 70 16.96 15.70 10.16
N LEU A 71 15.72 15.17 10.19
CA LEU A 71 15.09 14.70 11.43
C LEU A 71 15.68 13.37 11.95
N MET A 72 16.34 12.60 11.09
CA MET A 72 17.00 11.34 11.44
C MET A 72 18.50 11.48 11.75
N SER A 73 19.04 12.70 11.64
CA SER A 73 20.44 13.06 11.96
C SER A 73 20.53 13.64 13.37
#